data_AF-X1E3Y0-F1
#
_entry.id   AF-X1E3Y0-F1
#
_cell.length_a   1.000
_cell.length_b   1.000
_cell.length_c   1.000
_cell.angle_alpha   90.00
_cell.angle_beta   90.00
_cell.angle_gamma   90.00
#
_symmetry.space_group_name_H-M   'P 1'
#
loop_
_entity.id
_entity.type
_entity.pdbx_description
1 polymer ?
#
loop_
_entity_poly.entity_id
_entity_poly.type
_entity_poly.pdbx_seq_one_letter_code
_entity_poly.pdbx_strand_id
1 'polypeptide(L)'
;KIGRSKINNRLNLKLNSQIQTITYADIFAIIDSLITLSISKTIGDDIDHLKNRRVRSVGELLQNLFRIGFQRLLRKLRSQTNKIGSSQLSSFNIVGATIRE
;
A
#
# COMPACT_ATOMS: atom_id res chain seq x y z
N LYS A 1 4.46 2.23 -10.17
CA LYS A 1 4.54 1.94 -11.62
C LYS A 1 5.08 0.54 -11.92
N ILE A 2 6.25 0.14 -11.39
CA ILE A 2 6.84 -1.20 -11.63
C ILE A 2 5.91 -2.35 -11.25
N GLY A 3 5.16 -2.24 -10.14
CA GLY A 3 4.24 -3.30 -9.68
C GLY A 3 3.17 -3.68 -10.72
N ARG A 4 2.52 -2.69 -11.35
CA ARG A 4 1.49 -2.95 -12.37
C ARG A 4 2.06 -3.67 -13.58
N SER A 5 3.20 -3.20 -14.10
CA SER A 5 3.88 -3.83 -15.22
C SER A 5 4.31 -5.27 -14.91
N LYS A 6 4.82 -5.53 -13.70
CA LYS A 6 5.16 -6.90 -13.27
C LYS A 6 3.94 -7.83 -13.21
N ILE A 7 2.82 -7.36 -12.65
CA ILE A 7 1.57 -8.14 -12.58
C ILE A 7 1.06 -8.46 -13.98
N ASN A 8 1.00 -7.44 -14.86
CA ASN A 8 0.54 -7.62 -16.24
C ASN A 8 1.41 -8.63 -17.00
N ASN A 9 2.74 -8.54 -16.85
CA ASN A 9 3.66 -9.47 -17.52
C ASN A 9 3.56 -10.89 -16.95
N ARG A 10 3.39 -11.06 -15.64
CA ARG A 10 3.30 -12.39 -15.01
C ARG A 10 1.97 -13.09 -15.30
N LEU A 11 0.88 -12.34 -15.39
CA LEU A 11 -0.47 -12.86 -15.62
C LEU A 11 -0.94 -12.71 -17.07
N ASN A 12 -0.08 -12.24 -17.99
CA ASN A 12 -0.41 -11.95 -19.39
C ASN A 12 -1.62 -11.02 -19.59
N LEU A 13 -1.80 -10.03 -18.71
CA LEU A 13 -2.91 -9.08 -18.76
C LEU A 13 -2.58 -7.85 -19.60
N LYS A 14 -3.48 -7.47 -20.52
CA LYS A 14 -3.37 -6.27 -21.37
C LYS A 14 -4.05 -5.04 -20.75
N LEU A 15 -3.82 -4.79 -19.46
CA LEU A 15 -4.42 -3.68 -18.73
C LEU A 15 -3.51 -2.44 -18.75
N ASN A 16 -4.09 -1.24 -18.60
CA ASN A 16 -3.33 0.00 -18.59
C ASN A 16 -2.31 0.02 -17.44
N SER A 17 -1.04 0.31 -17.77
CA SER A 17 0.10 0.42 -16.85
C SER A 17 0.01 1.60 -15.87
N GLN A 18 -0.89 2.57 -16.12
CA GLN A 18 -1.13 3.72 -15.25
C GLN A 18 -1.98 3.39 -14.02
N ILE A 19 -2.77 2.30 -14.08
CA ILE A 19 -3.60 1.86 -12.96
C ILE A 19 -2.69 1.34 -11.85
N GLN A 20 -2.80 1.93 -10.66
CA GLN A 20 -1.97 1.56 -9.49
C GLN A 20 -2.75 0.75 -8.44
N THR A 21 -4.04 0.58 -8.64
CA THR A 21 -4.93 -0.22 -7.80
C THR A 21 -5.12 -1.62 -8.40
N ILE A 22 -5.50 -2.57 -7.56
CA ILE A 22 -5.86 -3.92 -8.00
C ILE A 22 -7.27 -3.87 -8.60
N THR A 23 -7.44 -4.52 -9.74
CA THR A 23 -8.72 -4.63 -10.45
C THR A 23 -9.29 -6.05 -10.31
N TYR A 24 -10.59 -6.23 -10.53
CA TYR A 24 -11.22 -7.56 -10.49
C TYR A 24 -10.56 -8.55 -11.45
N ALA A 25 -10.16 -8.10 -12.64
CA ALA A 25 -9.45 -8.92 -13.62
C ALA A 25 -8.12 -9.48 -13.08
N ASP A 26 -7.41 -8.70 -12.25
CA ASP A 26 -6.18 -9.18 -11.61
C ASP A 26 -6.47 -10.30 -10.63
N ILE A 27 -7.56 -10.18 -9.85
CA ILE A 27 -7.93 -11.16 -8.84
C ILE A 27 -8.27 -12.50 -9.50
N PHE A 28 -9.10 -12.50 -10.54
CA PHE A 28 -9.44 -13.72 -11.27
C PHE A 28 -8.20 -14.38 -11.89
N ALA A 29 -7.35 -13.61 -12.57
CA ALA A 29 -6.13 -14.15 -13.18
C ALA A 29 -5.13 -14.70 -12.14
N ILE A 30 -5.03 -14.09 -10.95
CA ILE A 30 -4.22 -14.62 -9.85
C ILE A 30 -4.75 -15.97 -9.38
N ILE A 31 -6.07 -16.09 -9.21
CA ILE A 31 -6.71 -17.34 -8.75
C ILE A 31 -6.50 -18.45 -9.79
N ASP A 32 -6.75 -18.18 -11.07
CA ASP A 32 -6.53 -19.15 -12.14
C ASP A 32 -5.06 -19.61 -12.20
N SER A 33 -4.13 -18.68 -12.05
CA SER A 33 -2.70 -18.98 -11.99
C SER A 33 -2.33 -19.85 -10.78
N LEU A 34 -2.93 -19.62 -9.61
CA LEU A 34 -2.70 -20.42 -8.40
C LEU A 34 -3.26 -21.84 -8.54
N ILE A 35 -4.47 -21.99 -9.11
CA ILE A 35 -5.07 -23.30 -9.39
C ILE A 35 -4.19 -24.07 -10.37
N THR A 36 -3.76 -23.41 -11.45
CA THR A 36 -2.86 -24.00 -12.45
C THR A 36 -1.58 -24.49 -11.79
N LEU A 37 -0.90 -23.64 -10.99
CA LEU A 37 0.33 -23.99 -10.27
C LEU A 37 0.14 -25.21 -9.37
N SER A 38 -1.01 -25.29 -8.68
CA SER A 38 -1.33 -26.41 -7.80
C SER A 38 -1.51 -27.73 -8.56
N ILE A 39 -2.05 -27.69 -9.78
CA ILE A 39 -2.28 -28.88 -10.61
C ILE A 39 -1.01 -29.28 -11.37
N SER A 40 -0.30 -28.31 -11.95
CA SER A 40 0.81 -28.55 -12.87
C SER A 40 2.13 -28.95 -12.20
N LYS A 41 2.21 -28.93 -10.85
CA LYS A 41 3.44 -29.18 -10.06
C LYS A 41 4.66 -28.46 -10.64
N THR A 42 4.44 -27.27 -11.16
CA THR A 42 5.48 -26.44 -11.75
C THR A 42 6.41 -25.89 -10.66
N ILE A 43 7.66 -25.61 -11.02
CA ILE A 43 8.64 -25.04 -10.12
C ILE A 43 8.11 -23.69 -9.61
N GLY A 44 8.14 -23.50 -8.30
CA GLY A 44 7.74 -22.25 -7.66
C GLY A 44 8.68 -21.10 -8.01
N ASP A 45 8.24 -19.86 -7.78
CA ASP A 45 9.07 -18.69 -8.05
C ASP A 45 10.27 -18.64 -7.09
N ASP A 46 11.44 -18.28 -7.62
CA ASP A 46 12.61 -17.93 -6.80
C ASP A 46 12.41 -16.55 -6.15
N ILE A 47 11.98 -16.59 -4.89
CA ILE A 47 11.68 -15.40 -4.08
C ILE A 47 12.94 -14.60 -3.73
N ASP A 48 14.11 -15.24 -3.74
CA ASP A 48 15.37 -14.64 -3.32
C ASP A 48 16.10 -13.93 -4.45
N HIS A 49 15.69 -14.18 -5.71
CA HIS A 49 16.25 -13.50 -6.85
C HIS A 49 16.20 -11.97 -6.67
N LEU A 50 17.36 -11.30 -6.82
CA LEU A 50 17.51 -9.85 -6.72
C LEU A 50 16.52 -9.04 -7.58
N LYS A 51 16.00 -9.57 -8.69
CA LYS A 51 14.95 -8.93 -9.49
C LYS A 51 13.64 -8.71 -8.71
N ASN A 52 13.42 -9.49 -7.66
CA ASN A 52 12.30 -9.40 -6.73
C ASN A 52 12.64 -8.60 -5.46
N ARG A 53 13.91 -8.22 -5.27
CA ARG A 53 14.36 -7.34 -4.19
C ARG A 53 14.30 -5.87 -4.64
N ARG A 54 14.00 -4.98 -3.68
CA ARG A 54 13.97 -3.52 -3.89
C ARG A 54 14.72 -2.84 -2.76
N VAL A 55 15.70 -2.02 -3.12
CA VAL A 55 16.39 -1.14 -2.19
C VAL A 55 15.52 0.10 -1.95
N ARG A 56 15.38 0.50 -0.69
CA ARG A 56 14.71 1.75 -0.29
C ARG A 56 15.77 2.72 0.17
N SER A 57 15.74 3.95 -0.35
CA SER A 57 16.63 5.01 0.12
C SER A 57 16.18 5.54 1.49
N VAL A 58 17.08 6.22 2.19
CA VAL A 58 16.76 6.87 3.49
C VAL A 58 15.57 7.84 3.34
N GLY A 59 15.51 8.59 2.23
CA GLY A 59 14.40 9.49 1.95
C GLY A 59 13.06 8.77 1.77
N GLU A 60 13.04 7.61 1.12
CA GLU A 60 11.81 6.80 0.97
C GLU A 60 11.33 6.26 2.33
N LEU A 61 12.25 5.81 3.16
CA LEU A 61 11.94 5.34 4.52
C LEU A 61 11.37 6.48 5.37
N LEU A 62 12.01 7.65 5.33
CA LEU A 62 11.57 8.84 6.05
C LEU A 62 10.20 9.32 5.56
N GLN A 63 9.97 9.35 4.25
CA GLN A 63 8.67 9.70 3.66
C GLN A 63 7.56 8.75 4.14
N ASN A 64 7.85 7.45 4.22
CA ASN A 64 6.90 6.47 4.74
C ASN A 64 6.58 6.69 6.22
N LEU A 65 7.59 7.02 7.04
CA LEU A 65 7.38 7.37 8.46
C LEU A 65 6.48 8.59 8.60
N PHE A 66 6.73 9.67 7.84
CA PHE A 66 5.87 10.86 7.84
C PHE A 66 4.44 10.53 7.39
N ARG A 67 4.27 9.72 6.34
CA ARG A 67 2.95 9.31 5.86
C ARG A 67 2.13 8.61 6.95
N ILE A 68 2.76 7.69 7.69
CA ILE A 68 2.11 7.00 8.81
C ILE A 68 1.77 7.98 9.93
N GLY A 69 2.70 8.88 10.29
CA GLY A 69 2.49 9.92 11.31
C GLY A 69 1.30 10.83 10.97
N PHE A 70 1.23 11.33 9.74
CA PHE A 70 0.12 12.16 9.29
C PHE A 70 -1.21 11.42 9.24
N GLN A 71 -1.23 10.15 8.86
CA GLN A 71 -2.46 9.35 8.91
C GLN A 71 -3.01 9.21 10.34
N ARG A 72 -2.14 9.06 11.33
CA ARG A 72 -2.53 9.02 12.76
C ARG A 72 -3.09 10.37 13.21
N LEU A 73 -2.39 11.45 12.88
CA LEU A 73 -2.82 12.82 13.20
C LEU A 73 -4.18 13.13 12.58
N LEU A 74 -4.37 12.80 11.30
CA LEU A 74 -5.64 13.00 10.59
C LEU A 74 -6.80 12.23 11.24
N ARG A 75 -6.57 10.98 11.66
CA ARG A 75 -7.57 10.19 12.40
C ARG A 75 -7.96 10.84 13.72
N LYS A 76 -6.98 11.35 14.48
CA LYS A 76 -7.22 12.05 15.76
C LYS A 76 -8.01 13.34 15.55
N LEU A 77 -7.64 14.15 14.55
CA LEU A 77 -8.39 15.35 14.16
C LEU A 77 -9.84 15.02 13.79
N ARG A 78 -10.06 14.07 12.88
CA ARG A 78 -11.40 13.67 12.44
C ARG A 78 -12.27 13.16 13.59
N SER A 79 -11.67 12.42 14.53
CA SER A 79 -12.37 11.95 15.75
C SER A 79 -12.79 13.12 16.65
N GLN A 80 -11.94 14.13 16.83
CA GLN A 80 -12.26 15.31 17.65
C GLN A 80 -13.29 16.23 16.98
N THR A 81 -13.25 16.41 15.66
CA THR A 81 -14.27 17.19 14.93
C THR A 81 -15.66 16.57 15.00
N ASN A 82 -15.75 15.24 15.03
CA ASN A 82 -17.03 14.54 15.19
C ASN A 82 -17.57 14.55 16.63
N LYS A 83 -16.80 15.00 17.63
CA LYS A 83 -17.32 15.23 18.99
C LYS A 83 -18.11 16.55 19.00
N ILE A 84 -19.43 16.41 18.97
CA ILE A 84 -20.40 17.50 19.09
C ILE A 84 -20.16 18.22 20.43
N GLY A 85 -19.69 19.48 20.38
CA GLY A 85 -19.50 20.35 21.56
C GLY A 85 -18.12 21.00 21.77
N SER A 86 -17.15 20.86 20.85
CA SER A 86 -15.80 21.45 21.05
C SER A 86 -15.70 22.87 20.47
N SER A 87 -16.15 23.87 21.22
CA SER A 87 -16.06 25.30 20.88
C SER A 87 -14.63 25.88 20.86
N GLN A 88 -13.59 25.07 21.10
CA GLN A 88 -12.18 25.48 20.98
C GLN A 88 -11.30 24.34 20.44
N LEU A 89 -11.32 24.14 19.12
CA LEU A 89 -10.33 23.33 18.42
C LEU A 89 -9.10 24.19 18.08
N SER A 90 -8.20 24.41 19.04
CA SER A 90 -6.88 24.92 18.68
C SER A 90 -6.08 23.78 18.04
N SER A 91 -5.82 23.92 16.73
CA SER A 91 -5.07 22.95 15.91
C SER A 91 -3.73 22.56 16.55
N PHE A 92 -3.11 23.46 17.32
CA PHE A 92 -1.82 23.24 17.99
C PHE A 92 -1.86 22.20 19.12
N ASN A 93 -2.95 22.13 19.90
CA ASN A 93 -3.08 21.18 21.01
C ASN A 93 -3.17 19.72 20.52
N ILE A 94 -3.80 19.50 19.37
CA ILE A 94 -3.98 18.17 18.79
C ILE A 94 -2.67 17.67 18.17
N VAL A 95 -1.95 18.54 17.47
CA VAL A 95 -0.64 18.22 16.88
C VAL A 95 0.36 17.86 17.99
N GLY A 96 0.44 18.68 19.05
CA GLY A 96 1.34 18.42 20.19
C GLY A 96 1.05 17.10 20.91
N ALA A 97 -0.23 16.75 21.09
CA ALA A 97 -0.65 15.48 21.69
C ALA A 97 -0.42 14.26 20.79
N THR A 98 -0.12 14.42 19.51
CA THR A 98 0.24 13.30 18.60
C THR A 98 1.74 13.12 18.48
N ILE A 99 2.54 14.18 18.67
CA ILE A 99 4.01 14.10 18.62
C ILE A 99 4.59 13.51 19.92
N ARG A 100 3.87 13.61 21.05
CA ARG A 100 4.31 13.07 22.36
C ARG A 100 4.07 11.57 22.56
N GLU A 101 3.33 10.90 21.69
CA GLU A 101 3.10 9.43 21.67
C GLU A 101 4.07 8.74 20.71
#